data_AF-A0A7S4SKM3-F1
#
_entry.id   AF-A0A7S4SKM3-F1
#
_cell.length_a   1.000
_cell.length_b   1.000
_cell.length_c   1.000
_cell.angle_alpha   90.00
_cell.angle_beta   90.00
_cell.angle_gamma   90.00
#
_symmetry.space_group_name_H-M   'P 1'
#
loop_
_entity.id
_entity.type
_entity.pdbx_description
1 polymer ?
#
loop_
_entity_poly.entity_id
_entity_poly.type
_entity_poly.pdbx_seq_one_letter_code
_entity_poly.pdbx_strand_id
1 'polypeptide(L)'
;KKLDILGALALLVKPDGIILKSEVYFKPFASMFKYSVMVNWYDNPIICSQVMAMASNTVDFLNPTLKDNDVETLFLKPLKEIDNPFEYYHDYAKNTTSRPVCYKANSDKSS
;
A
#
# COMPACT_ATOMS: atom_id res chain seq x y z
N LYS A 1 5.77 10.61 -28.03
CA LYS A 1 4.67 10.69 -27.02
C LYS A 1 5.23 11.38 -25.78
N LYS A 2 4.50 12.34 -25.20
CA LYS A 2 4.90 12.95 -23.92
C LYS A 2 4.66 11.91 -22.81
N LEU A 3 5.70 11.57 -22.05
CA LEU A 3 5.56 10.67 -20.90
C LEU A 3 4.77 11.37 -19.81
N ASP A 4 3.74 10.71 -19.27
CA ASP A 4 3.16 11.12 -17.99
C ASP A 4 4.08 10.69 -16.84
N ILE A 5 3.82 11.21 -15.64
CA ILE A 5 4.66 10.94 -14.46
C ILE A 5 4.78 9.44 -14.20
N LEU A 6 3.70 8.68 -14.42
CA LEU A 6 3.67 7.26 -14.13
C LEU A 6 4.49 6.45 -15.15
N GLY A 7 4.39 6.79 -16.42
CA GLY A 7 5.20 6.24 -17.49
C GLY A 7 6.68 6.60 -17.32
N ALA A 8 6.99 7.80 -16.84
CA ALA A 8 8.37 8.18 -16.51
C ALA A 8 8.92 7.36 -15.33
N LEU A 9 8.13 7.18 -14.27
CA LEU A 9 8.51 6.34 -13.12
C LEU A 9 8.72 4.89 -13.54
N ALA A 10 7.88 4.36 -14.44
CA ALA A 10 8.02 3.00 -14.94
C ALA A 10 9.36 2.74 -15.64
N LEU A 11 9.92 3.75 -16.31
CA LEU A 11 11.25 3.67 -16.94
C LEU A 11 12.41 3.71 -15.95
N LEU A 12 12.19 4.24 -14.74
CA LEU A 12 13.19 4.33 -13.68
C LEU A 12 13.24 3.08 -12.79
N VAL A 13 12.24 2.20 -12.90
CA VAL A 13 12.24 0.92 -12.20
C VAL A 13 13.36 0.06 -12.78
N LYS A 14 14.18 -0.52 -11.92
CA LYS A 14 15.20 -1.50 -12.34
C LYS A 14 14.53 -2.66 -13.09
N PRO A 15 15.24 -3.39 -13.97
CA PRO A 15 14.66 -4.53 -14.69
C PRO A 15 14.02 -5.59 -13.77
N ASP A 16 14.59 -5.80 -12.59
CA ASP A 16 14.14 -6.68 -11.50
C ASP A 16 13.34 -5.96 -10.41
N GLY A 17 13.10 -4.66 -10.59
CA GLY A 17 12.43 -3.82 -9.61
C GLY A 17 10.93 -4.08 -9.54
N ILE A 18 10.38 -3.73 -8.37
CA ILE A 18 8.95 -3.67 -8.11
C ILE A 18 8.60 -2.21 -7.84
N ILE A 19 7.55 -1.71 -8.48
CA ILE A 19 6.91 -0.46 -8.08
C ILE A 19 5.71 -0.79 -7.17
N LEU A 20 5.57 -0.05 -6.07
CA LEU A 20 4.46 -0.16 -5.14
C LEU A 20 3.79 1.20 -4.98
N LYS A 21 2.46 1.22 -5.05
CA LYS A 21 1.62 2.40 -4.79
C LYS A 21 0.54 2.03 -3.80
N SER A 22 0.41 2.81 -2.73
CA SER A 22 -0.59 2.62 -1.67
C SER A 22 -2.00 3.12 -2.07
N GLU A 23 -2.39 2.92 -3.33
CA GLU A 23 -3.63 3.43 -3.93
C GLU A 23 -4.11 2.51 -5.07
N VAL A 24 -5.33 2.75 -5.57
CA VAL A 24 -5.95 1.98 -6.67
C VAL A 24 -5.30 2.31 -8.02
N TYR A 25 -4.19 1.65 -8.34
CA TYR A 25 -3.42 1.85 -9.60
C TYR A 25 -3.28 0.58 -10.46
N PHE A 26 -4.06 -0.46 -10.17
CA PHE A 26 -3.96 -1.75 -10.87
C PHE A 26 -4.08 -1.63 -12.40
N LYS A 27 -5.09 -0.92 -12.90
CA LYS A 27 -5.34 -0.78 -14.35
C LYS A 27 -4.17 -0.09 -15.09
N PRO A 28 -3.69 1.09 -14.65
CA PRO A 28 -2.48 1.69 -15.24
C PRO A 28 -1.28 0.75 -15.19
N PHE A 29 -1.02 0.10 -14.06
CA PHE A 29 0.10 -0.81 -13.91
C PHE A 29 0.02 -2.01 -14.85
N ALA A 30 -1.15 -2.64 -14.98
CA ALA A 30 -1.39 -3.73 -15.92
C ALA A 30 -1.14 -3.34 -17.39
N SER A 31 -1.22 -2.05 -17.74
CA SER A 31 -0.93 -1.57 -19.10
C SER A 31 0.56 -1.27 -19.36
N MET A 32 1.38 -1.11 -18.32
CA MET A 32 2.78 -0.71 -18.44
C MET A 32 3.77 -1.81 -18.07
N PHE A 33 3.34 -2.76 -17.23
CA PHE A 33 4.18 -3.82 -16.71
C PHE A 33 3.61 -5.19 -17.07
N LYS A 34 4.51 -6.16 -17.24
CA LYS A 34 4.13 -7.55 -17.56
C LYS A 34 3.34 -8.21 -16.43
N TYR A 35 3.71 -7.96 -15.18
CA TYR A 35 3.08 -8.51 -13.99
C TYR A 35 2.58 -7.39 -13.11
N SER A 36 1.33 -7.48 -12.67
CA SER A 36 0.75 -6.55 -11.71
C SER A 36 -0.22 -7.29 -10.78
N VAL A 37 -0.28 -6.82 -9.54
CA VAL A 37 -1.19 -7.35 -8.52
C VAL A 37 -1.72 -6.20 -7.67
N MET A 38 -2.88 -6.40 -7.06
CA MET A 38 -3.46 -5.46 -6.11
C MET A 38 -3.89 -6.22 -4.87
N VAL A 39 -3.40 -5.77 -3.73
CA VAL A 39 -3.76 -6.31 -2.42
C VAL A 39 -4.70 -5.31 -1.76
N ASN A 40 -5.87 -5.79 -1.36
CA ASN A 40 -6.80 -5.03 -0.54
C ASN A 40 -6.68 -5.52 0.90
N TRP A 41 -6.38 -4.60 1.80
CA TRP A 41 -6.36 -4.83 3.23
C TRP A 41 -7.53 -4.10 3.87
N TYR A 42 -8.56 -4.85 4.21
CA TYR A 42 -9.77 -4.36 4.87
C TYR A 42 -9.56 -4.21 6.39
N ASP A 43 -10.46 -3.46 7.02
CA ASP A 43 -10.51 -3.24 8.48
C ASP A 43 -9.26 -2.58 9.06
N ASN A 44 -8.60 -1.72 8.28
CA ASN A 44 -7.49 -0.92 8.80
C ASN A 44 -8.03 0.13 9.80
N PRO A 45 -7.49 0.21 11.03
CA PRO A 45 -8.04 0.99 12.14
C PRO A 45 -8.15 2.49 11.89
N ILE A 46 -7.44 3.04 10.90
CA ILE A 46 -7.44 4.48 10.61
C ILE A 46 -8.14 4.82 9.29
N ILE A 47 -8.00 3.99 8.27
CA ILE A 47 -8.43 4.31 6.90
C ILE A 47 -9.50 3.35 6.36
N CYS A 48 -10.03 2.45 7.19
CA CYS A 48 -11.06 1.43 6.91
C CYS A 48 -10.69 0.38 5.85
N SER A 49 -9.92 0.76 4.83
CA SER A 49 -9.42 -0.11 3.76
C SER A 49 -8.16 0.52 3.17
N GLN A 50 -7.06 -0.24 3.16
CA GLN A 50 -5.84 0.11 2.46
C GLN A 50 -5.74 -0.71 1.18
N VAL A 51 -5.35 -0.07 0.08
CA VAL A 51 -5.07 -0.75 -1.19
C VAL A 51 -3.60 -0.60 -1.52
N MET A 52 -2.95 -1.67 -1.97
CA MET A 52 -1.59 -1.63 -2.47
C MET A 52 -1.56 -2.24 -3.87
N ALA A 53 -1.27 -1.42 -4.88
CA ALA A 53 -1.01 -1.88 -6.23
C ALA A 53 0.50 -2.07 -6.40
N MET A 54 0.90 -3.21 -6.95
CA MET A 54 2.30 -3.56 -7.21
C MET A 54 2.48 -4.00 -8.66
N ALA A 55 3.64 -3.72 -9.24
CA ALA A 55 3.95 -4.11 -10.61
C ALA A 55 5.44 -4.34 -10.86
N SER A 56 5.75 -5.24 -11.80
CA SER A 56 7.10 -5.57 -12.24
C SER A 56 7.09 -6.12 -13.67
N ASN A 57 8.22 -6.01 -14.37
CA ASN A 57 8.39 -6.65 -15.68
C ASN A 57 8.93 -8.08 -15.61
N THR A 58 9.45 -8.49 -14.46
CA THR A 58 10.18 -9.76 -14.29
C THR A 58 9.65 -10.60 -13.13
N VAL A 59 9.06 -9.98 -12.11
CA VAL A 59 8.51 -10.70 -10.95
C VAL A 59 7.06 -11.10 -11.19
N ASP A 60 6.81 -12.41 -11.32
CA ASP A 60 5.45 -12.97 -11.29
C ASP A 60 4.97 -13.10 -9.83
N PHE A 61 4.02 -12.25 -9.45
CA PHE A 61 3.46 -12.24 -8.10
C PHE A 61 2.55 -13.45 -7.81
N LEU A 62 2.04 -14.14 -8.83
CA LEU A 62 1.12 -15.27 -8.67
C LEU A 62 1.84 -16.61 -8.62
N ASN A 63 3.02 -16.70 -9.24
CA ASN A 63 3.85 -17.91 -9.26
C ASN A 63 5.27 -17.62 -8.75
N PRO A 64 5.42 -17.17 -7.49
CA PRO A 64 6.73 -16.82 -6.97
C PRO A 64 7.59 -18.08 -6.80
N THR A 65 8.85 -18.00 -7.21
CA THR A 65 9.86 -18.93 -6.70
C THR A 65 10.27 -18.43 -5.32
N LEU A 66 9.68 -19.03 -4.28
CA LEU A 66 10.01 -18.69 -2.90
C LEU A 66 11.44 -19.10 -2.61
N LYS A 67 12.28 -18.12 -2.30
CA LYS A 67 13.62 -18.34 -1.78
C LYS A 67 13.60 -17.98 -0.31
N ASP A 68 13.98 -18.93 0.54
CA ASP A 68 14.28 -18.62 1.93
C ASP A 68 15.55 -17.75 1.98
N ASN A 69 15.42 -16.55 2.53
CA ASN A 69 16.53 -15.61 2.67
C ASN A 69 17.01 -15.51 4.12
N ASP A 70 16.61 -16.45 4.99
CA ASP A 70 16.97 -16.48 6.42
C ASP A 70 16.64 -15.16 7.13
N VAL A 71 15.50 -14.57 6.75
CA VAL A 71 14.94 -13.35 7.32
C VAL A 71 13.59 -13.68 7.92
N GLU A 72 13.25 -13.03 9.03
CA GLU A 72 11.93 -13.13 9.62
C GLU A 72 10.89 -12.61 8.60
N THR A 73 10.17 -13.54 7.95
CA THR A 73 9.29 -13.23 6.79
C THR A 73 7.91 -12.73 7.20
N LEU A 74 7.50 -12.97 8.45
CA LEU A 74 6.24 -12.49 9.00
C LEU A 74 6.47 -11.18 9.74
N PHE A 75 6.45 -10.07 9.00
CA PHE A 75 6.49 -8.74 9.61
C PHE A 75 5.19 -8.39 10.36
N LEU A 76 4.05 -8.91 9.88
CA LEU A 76 2.74 -8.66 10.48
C LEU A 76 2.41 -9.74 11.51
N LYS A 77 2.51 -9.39 12.79
CA LYS A 77 2.02 -10.24 13.88
C LYS A 77 0.52 -10.51 13.72
N PRO A 78 0.01 -11.67 14.16
CA PRO A 78 -1.42 -11.92 14.27
C PRO A 78 -2.14 -10.76 14.97
N LEU A 79 -3.34 -10.39 14.50
CA LEU A 79 -4.11 -9.26 15.06
C LEU A 79 -4.33 -9.34 16.58
N LYS A 80 -4.38 -10.56 17.13
CA LYS A 80 -4.53 -10.82 18.57
C LYS A 80 -3.28 -10.50 19.39
N GLU A 81 -2.13 -10.38 18.74
CA GLU A 81 -0.81 -10.11 19.34
C GLU A 81 -0.39 -8.64 19.16
N ILE A 82 -1.23 -7.82 18.52
CA ILE A 82 -0.98 -6.39 18.32
C ILE A 82 -1.66 -5.63 19.45
N ASP A 83 -0.89 -5.23 20.46
CA ASP A 83 -1.36 -4.39 21.58
C ASP A 83 -1.62 -2.94 21.16
N ASN A 84 -0.84 -2.45 20.20
CA ASN A 84 -0.96 -1.11 19.65
C ASN A 84 -1.13 -1.16 18.13
N PRO A 85 -2.30 -0.81 17.57
CA PRO A 85 -2.50 -0.80 16.12
C PRO A 85 -1.55 0.16 15.37
N PHE A 86 -0.90 1.09 16.09
CA PHE A 86 0.08 2.00 15.53
C PHE A 86 1.53 1.48 15.56
N GLU A 87 1.79 0.27 16.04
CA GLU A 87 3.15 -0.30 16.17
C GLU A 87 3.91 -0.31 14.83
N TYR A 88 3.19 -0.43 13.70
CA TYR A 88 3.78 -0.44 12.36
C TYR A 88 3.89 0.94 11.69
N TYR A 89 3.40 2.00 12.33
CA TYR A 89 3.42 3.36 11.79
C TYR A 89 4.69 4.07 12.26
N HIS A 90 5.77 3.95 11.47
CA HIS A 90 7.07 4.54 11.83
C HIS A 90 7.13 6.06 11.67
N ASP A 91 6.39 6.65 10.72
CA ASP A 91 6.44 8.10 10.42
C ASP A 91 5.02 8.67 10.22
N TYR A 92 4.46 9.32 11.24
CA TYR A 92 3.24 10.12 11.10
C TYR A 92 3.54 11.61 11.31
N ALA A 93 3.24 12.44 10.31
CA ALA A 93 3.38 13.89 10.40
C ALA A 93 2.05 14.50 10.90
N LYS A 94 2.03 14.99 12.14
CA LYS A 94 0.88 15.70 12.72
C LYS A 94 1.00 17.21 12.44
N ASN A 95 0.34 17.70 11.39
CA ASN A 95 0.13 19.15 11.22
C ASN A 95 -1.15 19.62 11.92
N THR A 96 -1.35 20.92 12.13
CA THR A 96 -2.52 21.46 12.85
C THR A 96 -3.87 21.15 12.19
N THR A 97 -3.89 20.70 10.93
CA THR A 97 -5.08 20.29 10.17
C THR A 97 -5.43 18.81 10.31
N SER A 98 -4.56 17.97 10.90
CA SER A 98 -4.78 16.54 11.19
C SER A 98 -5.80 16.25 12.31
N ARG A 99 -6.70 17.20 12.61
CA ARG A 99 -7.82 16.97 13.55
C ARG A 99 -8.68 15.82 13.03
N PRO A 100 -9.17 14.93 13.91
CA PRO A 100 -9.77 13.67 13.51
C PRO A 100 -10.99 13.90 12.60
N VAL A 101 -10.87 13.41 11.37
CA VAL A 101 -11.92 13.45 10.33
C VAL A 101 -13.17 12.67 10.79
N CYS A 102 -13.03 11.76 11.75
CA CYS A 102 -14.12 10.93 12.26
C CYS A 102 -14.97 11.56 13.39
N TYR A 103 -14.60 12.70 13.96
CA TYR A 103 -15.43 13.33 15.04
C TYR A 103 -16.60 14.17 14.52
N LYS A 104 -16.69 14.44 13.20
CA LYS A 104 -17.78 15.25 12.63
C LYS A 104 -19.09 14.50 12.39
N ALA A 105 -19.19 13.21 12.69
CA ALA A 105 -20.43 12.46 12.49
C ALA A 105 -21.39 12.48 13.70
N ASN A 106 -20.99 12.97 14.87
CA ASN A 106 -21.81 12.89 16.09
C ASN A 106 -22.07 14.23 16.82
N SER A 107 -21.67 15.37 16.26
CA SER A 107 -21.96 16.68 16.86
C SER A 107 -23.23 17.36 16.36
N ASP A 108 -23.91 16.83 15.34
CA ASP A 108 -25.12 17.45 14.75
C ASP A 108 -26.44 16.91 15.35
N LYS A 109 -26.39 16.32 16.54
CA LYS A 109 -27.59 15.94 17.32
C LYS A 109 -27.49 16.41 18.77
N SER A 110 -27.32 17.71 18.99
CA SER A 110 -27.66 18.38 20.27
C SER A 110 -27.53 19.90 20.09
N SER A 111 -28.55 20.53 19.52
CA SER A 111 -28.94 21.93 19.75
C SER A 111 -30.34 22.14 19.21
#